data_AF-A0AAU9NJ79-F1
#
_entry.id   AF-A0AAU9NJ79-F1
#
_cell.length_a   1.000
_cell.length_b   1.000
_cell.length_c   1.000
_cell.angle_alpha   90.00
_cell.angle_beta   90.00
_cell.angle_gamma   90.00
#
_symmetry.space_group_name_H-M   'P 1'
#
loop_
_entity.id
_entity.type
_entity.pdbx_description
1 polymer ?
#
loop_
_entity_poly.entity_id
_entity_poly.type
_entity_poly.pdbx_seq_one_letter_code
_entity_poly.pdbx_strand_id
1 'polypeptide(L)'
;MTKRFYIPLPSAEARAWIVRNLLSKDGLFKLSKKDIDTICKLTDGYSGSDMTNLVKDASMGPIREVLKLGAEITNLKMEDMRSVTLKDFKDALKEVRPSVSRNELRIYEEWNNQFGSLSTSTI
;
A
#
# COMPACT_ATOMS: atom_id res chain seq x y z
N MET A 1 1.01 -32.29 -16.97
CA MET A 1 -0.15 -31.40 -16.76
C MET A 1 0.37 -30.09 -16.18
N THR A 2 0.06 -28.95 -16.80
CA THR A 2 0.60 -27.64 -16.38
C THR A 2 -0.25 -27.07 -15.24
N LYS A 3 0.39 -26.72 -14.10
CA LYS A 3 -0.30 -26.06 -12.98
C LYS A 3 -0.54 -24.59 -13.30
N ARG A 4 -1.70 -24.07 -12.90
CA ARG A 4 -2.15 -22.69 -13.11
C ARG A 4 -2.61 -22.12 -11.78
N PHE A 5 -1.99 -21.05 -11.33
CA PHE A 5 -2.33 -20.42 -10.05
C PHE A 5 -2.79 -18.99 -10.29
N TYR A 6 -3.96 -18.64 -9.76
CA TYR A 6 -4.40 -17.26 -9.67
C TYR A 6 -3.71 -16.58 -8.49
N ILE A 7 -3.17 -15.38 -8.72
CA ILE A 7 -2.61 -14.53 -7.69
C ILE A 7 -3.63 -13.41 -7.43
N PRO A 8 -4.39 -13.47 -6.32
CA PRO A 8 -5.38 -12.46 -6.01
C PRO A 8 -4.74 -11.14 -5.58
N LEU A 9 -5.55 -10.10 -5.48
CA LEU A 9 -5.16 -8.86 -4.80
C LEU A 9 -4.73 -9.15 -3.34
N PRO A 10 -3.82 -8.33 -2.78
CA PRO A 10 -3.34 -8.54 -1.43
C PRO A 10 -4.49 -8.44 -0.41
N SER A 11 -4.50 -9.38 0.55
CA SER A 11 -5.40 -9.32 1.71
C SER A 11 -5.11 -8.11 2.60
N ALA A 12 -5.98 -7.82 3.57
CA ALA A 12 -5.73 -6.75 4.53
C ALA A 12 -4.41 -6.94 5.30
N GLU A 13 -4.07 -8.18 5.66
CA GLU A 13 -2.82 -8.54 6.32
C GLU A 13 -1.61 -8.30 5.42
N ALA A 14 -1.70 -8.69 4.14
CA ALA A 14 -0.66 -8.44 3.16
C ALA A 14 -0.48 -6.92 2.90
N ARG A 15 -1.57 -6.16 2.80
CA ARG A 15 -1.52 -4.69 2.70
C ARG A 15 -0.88 -4.05 3.93
N ALA A 16 -1.23 -4.51 5.14
CA ALA A 16 -0.61 -4.07 6.38
C ALA A 16 0.89 -4.38 6.41
N TRP A 17 1.30 -5.55 5.91
CA TRP A 17 2.70 -5.93 5.79
C TRP A 17 3.44 -5.01 4.81
N ILE A 18 2.86 -4.70 3.64
CA ILE A 18 3.46 -3.76 2.67
C ILE A 18 3.71 -2.40 3.32
N VAL A 19 2.70 -1.84 4.03
CA VAL A 19 2.84 -0.55 4.71
C VAL A 19 3.99 -0.58 5.72
N ARG A 20 4.05 -1.60 6.59
CA ARG A 20 5.11 -1.72 7.61
C ARG A 20 6.48 -1.89 7.00
N ASN A 21 6.61 -2.78 6.02
CA ASN A 21 7.88 -3.12 5.37
C ASN A 21 8.47 -1.95 4.56
N LEU A 22 7.61 -1.14 3.93
CA LEU A 22 8.07 0.03 3.20
C LEU A 22 8.46 1.17 4.13
N LEU A 23 7.69 1.42 5.21
CA LEU A 23 8.03 2.47 6.18
C LEU A 23 9.21 2.12 7.08
N SER A 24 9.47 0.83 7.34
CA SER A 24 10.62 0.41 8.15
C SER A 24 11.96 0.75 7.52
N LYS A 25 12.02 0.99 6.21
CA LYS A 25 13.25 1.39 5.51
C LYS A 25 13.71 2.79 5.92
N ASP A 26 12.76 3.70 6.16
CA ASP A 26 13.05 5.11 6.42
C ASP A 26 13.03 5.44 7.93
N GLY A 27 12.55 4.52 8.78
CA GLY A 27 12.58 4.65 10.25
C GLY A 27 11.72 5.78 10.84
N LEU A 28 11.15 6.65 10.02
CA LEU A 28 10.40 7.84 10.42
C LEU A 28 8.89 7.68 10.25
N PHE A 29 8.26 6.83 11.04
CA PHE A 29 6.80 6.71 11.04
C PHE A 29 6.23 6.62 12.46
N LYS A 30 5.04 7.20 12.63
CA LYS A 30 4.27 7.15 13.87
C LYS A 30 2.85 6.67 13.55
N LEU A 31 2.72 5.36 13.38
CA LEU A 31 1.45 4.68 13.09
C LEU A 31 1.17 3.64 14.16
N SER A 32 0.01 3.75 14.81
CA SER A 32 -0.50 2.71 15.69
C SER A 32 -1.08 1.55 14.89
N LYS A 33 -1.33 0.41 15.55
CA LYS A 33 -2.07 -0.71 14.93
C LYS A 33 -3.41 -0.25 14.36
N LYS A 34 -4.15 0.60 15.08
CA LYS A 34 -5.44 1.15 14.66
C LYS A 34 -5.33 2.02 13.40
N ASP A 35 -4.22 2.75 13.25
CA ASP A 35 -3.97 3.54 12.05
C ASP A 35 -3.73 2.63 10.84
N ILE A 36 -2.91 1.58 11.01
CA ILE A 36 -2.68 0.59 9.96
C ILE A 36 -3.99 -0.11 9.57
N ASP A 37 -4.82 -0.50 10.54
CA ASP A 37 -6.11 -1.12 10.28
C ASP A 37 -7.04 -0.16 9.50
N THR A 38 -6.98 1.14 9.80
CA THR A 38 -7.72 2.17 9.06
C THR A 38 -7.23 2.29 7.62
N ILE A 39 -5.92 2.30 7.40
CA ILE A 39 -5.33 2.32 6.05
C ILE A 39 -5.80 1.09 5.26
N CYS A 40 -5.74 -0.10 5.85
CA CYS A 40 -6.13 -1.34 5.18
C CYS A 40 -7.61 -1.39 4.79
N LYS A 41 -8.49 -0.79 5.60
CA LYS A 41 -9.93 -0.64 5.27
C LYS A 41 -10.15 0.30 4.10
N LEU A 42 -9.40 1.41 4.04
CA LEU A 42 -9.53 2.41 2.98
C LEU A 42 -8.91 1.95 1.65
N THR A 43 -8.02 0.96 1.68
CA THR A 43 -7.31 0.44 0.51
C THR A 43 -7.82 -0.92 0.04
N ASP A 44 -9.08 -1.25 0.34
CA ASP A 44 -9.68 -2.45 -0.21
C ASP A 44 -9.75 -2.38 -1.74
N GLY A 45 -9.33 -3.46 -2.41
CA GLY A 45 -9.19 -3.51 -3.87
C GLY A 45 -7.89 -2.89 -4.43
N TYR A 46 -6.95 -2.46 -3.59
CA TYR A 46 -5.64 -1.98 -4.07
C TYR A 46 -4.75 -3.16 -4.45
N SER A 47 -4.04 -3.03 -5.57
CA SER A 47 -2.94 -3.94 -5.93
C SER A 47 -1.69 -3.69 -5.07
N GLY A 48 -0.71 -4.59 -5.14
CA GLY A 48 0.59 -4.38 -4.48
C GLY A 48 1.31 -3.12 -4.99
N SER A 49 1.17 -2.79 -6.27
CA SER A 49 1.70 -1.57 -6.87
C SER A 49 0.99 -0.32 -6.35
N ASP A 50 -0.35 -0.35 -6.26
CA ASP A 50 -1.12 0.77 -5.70
C ASP A 50 -0.74 1.03 -4.25
N MET A 51 -0.60 -0.02 -3.44
CA MET A 51 -0.13 0.09 -2.05
C MET A 51 1.28 0.67 -1.97
N THR A 52 2.18 0.26 -2.85
CA THR A 52 3.55 0.79 -2.90
C THR A 52 3.55 2.28 -3.23
N ASN A 53 2.75 2.69 -4.22
CA ASN A 53 2.61 4.09 -4.61
C ASN A 53 1.97 4.93 -3.51
N LEU A 54 0.97 4.38 -2.82
CA LEU A 54 0.33 5.03 -1.68
C LEU A 54 1.32 5.30 -0.55
N VAL A 55 2.14 4.31 -0.18
CA VAL A 55 3.14 4.49 0.89
C VAL A 55 4.19 5.54 0.46
N LYS A 56 4.66 5.48 -0.78
CA LYS A 56 5.61 6.48 -1.31
C LYS A 56 5.04 7.90 -1.25
N ASP A 57 3.80 8.09 -1.71
CA ASP A 57 3.19 9.43 -1.67
C ASP A 57 2.95 9.89 -0.23
N ALA A 58 2.51 9.01 0.67
CA ALA A 58 2.39 9.35 2.10
C ALA A 58 3.75 9.76 2.70
N SER A 59 4.84 9.08 2.35
CA SER A 59 6.20 9.44 2.76
C SER A 59 6.67 10.79 2.24
N MET A 60 6.09 11.30 1.14
CA MET A 60 6.37 12.65 0.65
C MET A 60 5.66 13.75 1.47
N GLY A 61 4.71 13.40 2.34
CA GLY A 61 3.99 14.35 3.20
C GLY A 61 4.91 15.27 4.01
N PRO A 62 5.80 14.71 4.86
CA PRO A 62 6.79 15.49 5.60
C PRO A 62 7.72 16.32 4.70
N ILE A 63 8.19 15.77 3.58
CA ILE A 63 9.07 16.49 2.64
C ILE A 63 8.35 17.71 2.06
N ARG A 64 7.10 17.55 1.62
CA ARG A 64 6.27 18.65 1.09
C ARG A 64 6.03 19.74 2.13
N GLU A 65 6.00 19.40 3.41
CA GLU A 65 5.84 20.37 4.49
C GLU A 65 7.09 21.23 4.68
N VAL A 66 8.27 20.61 4.76
CA VAL A 66 9.54 21.34 4.93
C VAL A 66 9.86 22.21 3.72
N LEU A 67 9.57 21.73 2.50
CA LEU A 67 9.73 22.53 1.28
C LEU A 67 8.82 23.77 1.25
N LYS A 68 7.60 23.68 1.79
CA LYS A 68 6.70 24.84 1.92
C LYS A 68 7.21 25.89 2.89
N LEU A 69 8.08 25.51 3.83
CA LEU A 69 8.72 26.42 4.77
C LEU A 69 9.98 27.07 4.20
N GLY A 70 10.32 26.80 2.93
CA GLY A 70 11.42 27.45 2.20
C GLY A 70 12.75 26.69 2.25
N ALA A 71 12.76 25.43 2.71
CA ALA A 71 13.96 24.62 2.65
C ALA A 71 14.33 24.24 1.20
N GLU A 72 15.64 24.12 0.94
CA GLU A 72 16.16 23.67 -0.35
C GLU A 72 16.26 22.14 -0.39
N ILE A 73 15.74 21.51 -1.46
CA ILE A 73 15.75 20.05 -1.65
C ILE A 73 17.16 19.46 -1.48
N THR A 74 18.19 20.16 -1.98
CA THR A 74 19.59 19.70 -1.97
C THR A 74 20.19 19.61 -0.57
N ASN A 75 19.61 20.31 0.40
CA ASN A 75 20.14 20.41 1.76
C ASN A 75 19.27 19.70 2.81
N LEU A 76 18.18 19.04 2.37
CA LEU A 76 17.28 18.33 3.29
C LEU A 76 17.94 17.09 3.88
N LYS A 77 17.87 16.97 5.20
CA LYS A 77 18.25 15.76 5.92
C LYS A 77 17.01 15.09 6.50
N MET A 78 17.18 13.81 6.83
CA MET A 78 16.13 13.01 7.46
C MET A 78 15.67 13.60 8.81
N GLU A 79 16.58 14.21 9.56
CA GLU A 79 16.30 14.89 10.84
C GLU A 79 15.39 16.12 10.72
N ASP A 80 15.32 16.75 9.55
CA ASP A 80 14.44 17.89 9.29
C ASP A 80 12.98 17.46 9.07
N MET A 81 12.73 16.17 8.90
CA MET A 81 11.43 15.63 8.53
C MET A 81 10.70 15.06 9.76
N ARG A 82 9.45 15.49 9.96
CA ARG A 82 8.58 14.81 10.93
C ARG A 82 8.28 13.38 10.48
N SER A 83 7.90 12.53 11.44
CA SER A 83 7.43 11.17 11.11
C SER A 83 6.17 11.19 10.24
N VAL A 84 6.04 10.18 9.37
CA VAL A 84 4.83 9.89 8.60
C VAL A 84 3.70 9.48 9.54
N THR A 85 2.50 10.02 9.31
CA THR A 85 1.30 9.82 10.14
C THR A 85 0.11 9.34 9.31
N LEU A 86 -0.99 8.93 9.96
CA LEU A 86 -2.22 8.57 9.27
C LEU A 86 -2.77 9.71 8.40
N LYS A 87 -2.51 10.97 8.75
CA LYS A 87 -2.95 12.11 7.94
C LYS A 87 -2.30 12.08 6.56
N ASP A 88 -1.01 11.76 6.47
CA ASP A 88 -0.29 11.69 5.20
C ASP A 88 -0.87 10.61 4.29
N PHE A 89 -1.27 9.46 4.85
CA PHE A 89 -1.99 8.43 4.12
C PHE A 89 -3.36 8.89 3.63
N LYS A 90 -4.13 9.61 4.47
CA LYS A 90 -5.43 10.16 4.06
C LYS A 90 -5.30 11.20 2.95
N ASP A 91 -4.23 11.99 2.96
CA ASP A 91 -3.93 12.95 1.91
C ASP A 91 -3.50 12.23 0.63
N ALA A 92 -2.59 11.24 0.72
CA ALA A 92 -2.15 10.43 -0.41
C ALA A 92 -3.30 9.64 -1.07
N LEU A 93 -4.25 9.15 -0.28
CA LEU A 93 -5.46 8.49 -0.76
C LEU A 93 -6.33 9.39 -1.63
N LYS A 94 -6.15 10.72 -1.64
CA LYS A 94 -6.88 11.62 -2.56
C LYS A 94 -6.38 11.51 -3.99
N GLU A 95 -5.11 11.18 -4.18
CA GLU A 95 -4.45 11.12 -5.48
C GLU A 95 -4.24 9.68 -5.96
N VAL A 96 -3.90 8.77 -5.05
CA VAL A 96 -3.62 7.36 -5.39
C VAL A 96 -4.92 6.57 -5.33
N ARG A 97 -5.44 6.19 -6.51
CA ARG A 97 -6.65 5.36 -6.69
C ARG A 97 -6.28 3.90 -6.98
N PRO A 98 -7.16 2.92 -6.71
CA PRO A 98 -6.93 1.54 -7.11
C PRO A 98 -6.87 1.45 -8.64
N SER A 99 -5.90 0.72 -9.17
CA SER A 99 -5.70 0.59 -10.62
C SER A 99 -6.45 -0.59 -11.24
N VAL A 100 -6.94 -1.53 -10.42
CA VAL A 100 -7.60 -2.75 -10.89
C VAL A 100 -9.11 -2.61 -10.76
N SER A 101 -9.85 -2.92 -11.83
CA SER A 101 -11.31 -2.86 -11.80
C SER A 101 -11.92 -4.15 -11.20
N ARG A 102 -13.09 -4.01 -10.57
CA ARG A 102 -13.84 -5.16 -10.04
C ARG A 102 -14.26 -6.16 -11.12
N ASN A 103 -14.51 -5.68 -12.33
CA ASN A 103 -14.92 -6.55 -13.43
C ASN A 103 -13.78 -7.45 -13.90
N GLU A 104 -12.55 -6.92 -13.99
CA GLU A 104 -11.36 -7.72 -14.33
C GLU A 104 -11.10 -8.79 -13.28
N LEU A 105 -11.22 -8.46 -11.99
CA LEU A 105 -11.06 -9.44 -10.90
C LEU A 105 -12.01 -10.61 -11.05
N ARG A 106 -13.30 -10.31 -11.33
CA ARG A 106 -14.31 -11.35 -11.50
C ARG A 106 -13.97 -12.31 -12.65
N ILE A 107 -13.45 -11.79 -13.76
CA ILE A 107 -13.03 -12.63 -14.91
C ILE A 107 -11.92 -13.60 -14.48
N TYR A 108 -10.93 -13.14 -13.71
CA TYR A 108 -9.85 -14.00 -13.23
C TYR A 108 -10.31 -15.01 -12.18
N GLU A 109 -11.23 -14.62 -11.29
CA GLU A 109 -11.84 -15.53 -10.31
C GLU A 109 -12.66 -16.64 -10.98
N GLU A 110 -13.51 -16.28 -11.96
CA GLU A 110 -14.28 -17.23 -12.77
C GLU A 110 -13.36 -18.19 -13.52
N TRP A 111 -12.30 -17.68 -14.14
CA TRP A 111 -11.30 -18.51 -14.82
C TRP A 111 -10.57 -19.44 -13.84
N ASN A 112 -10.21 -18.95 -12.66
CA ASN A 112 -9.56 -19.75 -11.63
C ASN A 112 -10.48 -20.87 -11.12
N ASN A 113 -11.78 -20.63 -10.99
CA ASN A 113 -12.74 -21.65 -10.59
C ASN A 113 -12.86 -22.77 -11.64
N GLN A 114 -12.72 -22.45 -12.93
CA GLN A 114 -12.83 -23.43 -14.02
C GLN A 114 -11.52 -24.18 -14.31
N PHE A 115 -10.38 -23.48 -14.24
CA PHE A 115 -9.10 -23.98 -14.76
C PHE A 115 -7.94 -23.90 -13.76
N GLY A 116 -8.17 -23.31 -12.59
CA GLY A 116 -7.16 -23.11 -11.55
C GLY A 116 -6.77 -24.43 -10.89
N SER A 117 -5.48 -24.54 -10.56
CA SER A 117 -4.97 -25.62 -9.74
C SER A 117 -5.28 -25.29 -8.28
N LEU A 118 -6.34 -25.89 -7.73
CA LEU A 118 -6.66 -25.78 -6.30
C LEU A 118 -5.42 -26.22 -5.49
N SER A 119 -4.90 -25.35 -4.62
CA SER A 119 -3.98 -25.81 -3.59
C SER A 119 -4.78 -26.68 -2.63
N THR A 120 -4.65 -27.99 -2.74
CA THR A 120 -4.97 -28.92 -1.65
C THR A 120 -3.99 -28.66 -0.51
N SER A 121 -4.21 -27.59 0.24
CA SER A 121 -3.64 -27.42 1.56
C SER A 121 -4.76 -27.73 2.55
N THR A 122 -5.07 -29.02 2.64
CA THR A 122 -5.52 -29.59 3.90
C THR A 122 -4.27 -29.65 4.78
N ILE A 123 -4.27 -28.87 5.86
CA ILE A 123 -3.95 -29.20 7.27
C ILE A 123 -4.20 -27.92 8.07
#